data_AF-A0A366SA17-F1
#
_entry.id   AF-A0A366SA17-F1
#
_cell.length_a   1.000
_cell.length_b   1.000
_cell.length_c   1.000
_cell.angle_alpha   90.00
_cell.angle_beta   90.00
_cell.angle_gamma   90.00
#
_symmetry.space_group_name_H-M   'P 1'
#
loop_
_entity.id
_entity.type
_entity.pdbx_description
1 polymer ?
#
loop_
_entity_poly.entity_id
_entity_poly.type
_entity_poly.pdbx_seq_one_letter_code
_entity_poly.pdbx_strand_id
1 'polypeptide(L)' 'MSPIPGIKGLVHGFRFEDETGAHSAIQALLTETEKLLESWKHPDPYTPPTAPGGSKYERNLPSPVLDPPPHPVNRH' A
#
# COMPACT_ATOMS: atom_id res chain seq x y z
N MET A 1 -22.95 15.67 -4.08
CA MET A 1 -22.47 14.29 -4.32
C MET A 1 -22.72 13.52 -3.04
N SER A 2 -23.78 12.72 -2.98
CA SER A 2 -24.12 11.94 -1.78
C SER A 2 -23.38 10.60 -1.81
N PRO A 3 -22.93 10.03 -0.68
CA PRO A 3 -22.34 8.69 -0.66
C PRO A 3 -23.36 7.66 -1.14
N ILE A 4 -22.94 6.71 -1.96
CA ILE A 4 -23.77 5.56 -2.35
C ILE A 4 -23.73 4.57 -1.17
N PRO A 5 -24.85 4.35 -0.46
CA PRO A 5 -24.88 3.40 0.65
C PRO A 5 -25.00 1.97 0.10
N GLY A 6 -24.22 1.02 0.64
CA GLY A 6 -24.46 -0.41 0.48
C GLY A 6 -23.85 -1.10 -0.74
N ILE A 7 -22.53 -1.02 -0.94
CA ILE A 7 -21.83 -1.88 -1.92
C ILE A 7 -21.87 -3.33 -1.40
N LYS A 8 -23.00 -4.01 -1.65
CA LYS A 8 -23.13 -5.46 -1.57
C LYS A 8 -22.48 -6.04 -2.82
N GLY A 9 -21.31 -6.63 -2.65
CA GLY A 9 -20.52 -7.21 -3.75
C GLY A 9 -20.21 -8.68 -3.51
N LEU A 10 -20.27 -9.47 -4.58
CA LEU A 10 -19.71 -10.82 -4.62
C LEU A 10 -18.36 -10.72 -5.33
N VAL A 11 -17.27 -10.95 -4.60
CA VAL A 11 -15.93 -11.05 -5.19
C VAL A 11 -15.40 -12.43 -4.85
N HIS A 12 -15.07 -13.25 -5.86
CA HIS A 12 -14.51 -14.60 -5.66
C HIS A 12 -15.33 -15.50 -4.70
N GLY A 13 -16.65 -15.62 -4.92
CA GLY A 13 -17.49 -16.49 -4.11
C GLY A 13 -17.70 -16.04 -2.66
N PHE A 14 -17.13 -14.89 -2.26
CA PHE A 14 -17.29 -14.30 -0.94
C PHE A 14 -18.35 -13.20 -0.98
N ARG A 15 -19.44 -13.40 -0.24
CA ARG A 15 -20.58 -12.49 -0.15
C ARG A 15 -20.36 -11.52 1.00
N PHE A 16 -20.22 -10.23 0.71
CA PHE A 16 -20.12 -9.19 1.73
C PHE A 16 -21.54 -8.68 2.07
N GLU A 17 -22.00 -8.95 3.30
CA GLU A 17 -23.19 -8.31 3.86
C GLU A 17 -22.82 -7.09 4.69
N ASP A 18 -23.68 -6.08 4.63
CA ASP A 18 -23.51 -4.79 5.30
C ASP A 18 -23.95 -4.92 6.78
N GLU A 19 -23.17 -5.62 7.59
CA GLU A 19 -23.43 -5.79 9.03
C GLU A 19 -22.64 -4.77 9.86
N THR A 20 -23.08 -3.52 9.75
CA THR A 20 -22.58 -2.35 10.50
C THR A 20 -22.70 -2.48 12.03
N GLY A 21 -23.25 -3.58 12.56
CA GLY A 21 -23.49 -3.82 13.99
C GLY A 21 -22.41 -4.61 14.74
N ALA A 22 -21.60 -5.43 14.05
CA ALA A 22 -20.55 -6.26 14.67
C ALA A 22 -19.14 -5.65 14.59
N HIS A 23 -19.04 -4.47 13.97
CA HIS A 23 -17.78 -3.80 13.67
C HIS A 23 -16.96 -3.49 14.93
N SER A 24 -17.59 -3.16 16.05
CA SER A 24 -16.89 -2.82 17.30
C SER A 24 -16.11 -4.00 17.88
N ALA A 25 -16.66 -5.21 17.86
CA ALA A 25 -15.99 -6.41 18.34
C ALA A 25 -14.84 -6.84 17.42
N ILE A 26 -15.05 -6.75 16.10
CA ILE A 26 -14.00 -7.03 15.11
C ILE A 26 -12.85 -6.02 15.25
N GLN A 27 -13.15 -4.74 15.43
CA GLN A 27 -12.12 -3.71 15.65
C GLN A 27 -11.35 -3.96 16.94
N ALA A 28 -12.03 -4.32 18.03
CA ALA A 28 -11.34 -4.68 19.27
C ALA A 28 -10.37 -5.86 19.05
N LEU A 29 -10.81 -6.93 18.39
CA LEU A 29 -9.96 -8.07 18.05
C LEU A 29 -8.77 -7.69 17.14
N LEU A 30 -8.98 -6.83 16.14
CA LEU A 30 -7.90 -6.34 15.28
C LEU A 30 -6.87 -5.55 16.10
N THR A 31 -7.31 -4.63 16.96
CA THR A 31 -6.37 -3.85 17.79
C THR A 31 -5.57 -4.72 18.78
N GLU A 32 -6.20 -5.73 19.37
CA GLU A 32 -5.52 -6.67 20.28
C GLU A 32 -4.50 -7.53 19.53
N THR A 33 -4.86 -8.02 18.35
CA THR A 33 -3.95 -8.84 17.52
C THR A 33 -2.79 -8.03 16.94
N GLU A 34 -3.01 -6.79 16.51
CA GLU A 34 -1.95 -5.88 16.06
C GLU A 34 -0.94 -5.60 17.18
N LYS A 35 -1.42 -5.38 18.41
CA LYS A 35 -0.56 -5.19 19.58
C LYS A 35 0.30 -6.43 19.86
N LEU A 36 -0.28 -7.63 19.74
CA LEU A 36 0.46 -8.88 19.90
C LEU A 36 1.49 -9.05 18.78
N LEU A 37 1.11 -8.80 17.53
CA LEU A 37 2.01 -8.86 16.38
C LEU A 37 3.21 -7.93 16.55
N GLU A 38 3.01 -6.71 17.05
CA GLU A 38 4.10 -5.76 17.34
C GLU A 38 5.13 -6.35 18.30
N SER A 39 4.69 -6.97 19.38
CA SER A 39 5.61 -7.58 20.37
C SER A 39 6.37 -8.81 19.85
N TRP A 40 5.85 -9.48 18.82
CA TRP A 40 6.46 -10.68 18.21
C TRP A 40 7.17 -10.38 16.89
N LYS A 41 7.33 -9.11 16.52
CA LYS A 41 8.08 -8.75 15.32
C LYS A 41 9.52 -9.23 15.43
N HIS A 42 9.98 -9.89 14.36
CA HIS A 42 11.38 -10.25 14.22
C HIS A 42 12.22 -8.97 14.04
N PRO A 43 13.39 -8.84 14.69
CA PRO A 43 14.23 -7.65 14.58
C PRO A 43 14.79 -7.39 13.16
N ASP A 44 14.94 -8.44 12.37
CA ASP A 44 15.36 -8.37 10.96
C ASP A 44 14.37 -9.13 10.06
N PRO A 45 13.26 -8.50 9.66
CA PRO A 45 12.23 -9.17 8.87
C PRO A 45 12.74 -9.48 7.46
N TYR A 46 12.45 -10.69 6.98
CA TYR A 46 12.77 -11.06 5.60
C TYR A 46 12.09 -10.10 4.62
N THR A 47 12.91 -9.36 3.87
CA THR A 47 12.46 -8.43 2.83
C THR A 47 12.89 -8.96 1.46
N PRO A 48 11.94 -9.20 0.53
CA PRO A 48 12.28 -9.67 -0.81
C PRO A 48 13.27 -8.72 -1.49
N PRO A 49 14.28 -9.20 -2.24
CA PRO A 49 15.34 -8.35 -2.77
C PRO A 49 14.85 -7.19 -3.64
N THR A 50 13.75 -7.35 -4.36
CA THR A 50 13.19 -6.36 -5.28
C THR A 50 12.06 -5.52 -4.68
N ALA A 51 11.60 -5.85 -3.46
CA ALA A 51 10.61 -5.05 -2.75
C ALA A 51 11.27 -3.77 -2.20
N PRO A 52 10.48 -2.72 -1.88
CA PRO A 52 11.00 -1.56 -1.15
C PRO A 52 11.71 -2.00 0.13
N GLY A 53 12.93 -1.52 0.35
CA GLY A 53 13.79 -1.94 1.47
C GLY A 53 14.59 -3.23 1.23
N GLY A 54 14.43 -3.88 0.07
CA GLY A 54 15.21 -5.04 -0.34
C GLY A 54 16.58 -4.69 -0.92
N SER A 55 17.52 -5.63 -0.84
CA SER A 55 18.92 -5.44 -1.27
C SER A 55 19.13 -5.10 -2.74
N LYS A 56 18.11 -5.29 -3.59
CA LYS A 56 18.14 -5.05 -5.04
C LYS A 56 17.10 -4.00 -5.50
N TYR A 57 16.42 -3.31 -4.60
CA TYR A 57 15.30 -2.42 -4.91
C TYR A 57 15.65 -1.37 -5.99
N GLU A 58 16.78 -0.67 -5.83
CA GLU A 58 17.16 0.44 -6.71
C GLU A 58 18.31 0.09 -7.66
N ARG A 59 18.64 -1.20 -7.81
CA ARG A 59 19.80 -1.59 -8.62
C ARG A 59 19.66 -1.25 -10.10
N ASN A 60 18.43 -1.27 -10.63
CA ASN A 60 18.14 -1.10 -12.04
C ASN A 60 17.00 -0.10 -12.27
N LEU A 61 17.04 1.07 -11.60
CA LEU A 61 16.06 2.12 -11.89
C LEU A 61 16.26 2.66 -13.33
N PRO A 62 15.19 2.87 -14.10
CA PRO A 62 15.32 3.51 -15.40
C PRO A 62 15.88 4.92 -15.25
N SER A 63 16.73 5.35 -16.18
CA SER A 63 17.23 6.72 -16.20
C SER A 63 16.04 7.69 -16.24
N PRO A 64 16.04 8.75 -15.42
CA PRO A 64 15.06 9.82 -15.55
C PRO A 64 15.09 10.37 -16.99
N VAL A 65 13.91 10.58 -17.57
CA VAL A 65 13.80 11.32 -18.82
C VAL A 65 13.96 12.79 -18.47
N LEU A 66 15.12 13.37 -18.82
CA LEU A 66 15.40 14.78 -18.67
C LEU A 66 15.32 15.42 -20.05
N ASP A 67 14.35 16.29 -20.27
CA ASP A 67 14.41 17.19 -21.42
C ASP A 67 15.67 18.06 -21.26
N PRO A 68 16.47 18.24 -22.33
CA PRO A 68 17.63 19.10 -22.25
C PRO A 68 17.20 20.53 -21.91
N PRO A 69 17.95 21.25 -21.05
CA PRO A 69 17.65 22.65 -20.78
C PRO A 69 17.69 23.45 -22.09
N PRO A 70 16.81 24.46 -22.26
CA PRO A 70 16.76 25.24 -23.49
C PRO A 70 18.13 25.86 -23.77
N HIS A 71 18.70 25.53 -24.92
CA HIS A 71 19.96 26.14 -25.36
C HIS A 71 19.71 27.62 -25.68
N PRO A 72 20.48 28.56 -25.11
CA PRO A 72 20.44 29.94 -25.57
C PRO A 72 20.91 29.96 -27.02
N VAL A 73 20.01 30.31 -27.93
CA VAL A 73 20.33 30.49 -29.34
C VAL A 73 21.17 31.77 -29.45
N ASN A 74 22.50 31.64 -29.59
CA ASN A 74 23.35 32.78 -29.89
C ASN A 74 23.03 33.27 -31.30
N ARG A 75 22.16 34.27 -31.38
CA ARG A 75 21.82 34.97 -32.62
C ARG A 75 22.93 35.99 -32.90
N HIS A 76 23.95 35.57 -33.64
CA HIS A 76 24.99 36.43 -34.20
C HIS A 76 24.49 37.11 -35.48
#